data_AF-A0AAV6WXY1-F1
#
_entry.id   AF-A0AAV6WXY1-F1
#
_cell.length_a   1.000
_cell.length_b   1.000
_cell.length_c   1.000
_cell.angle_alpha   90.00
_cell.angle_beta   90.00
_cell.angle_gamma   90.00
#
_symmetry.space_group_name_H-M   'P 1'
#
loop_
_entity.id
_entity.type
_entity.pdbx_description
1 polymer ?
#
loop_
_entity_poly.entity_id
_entity_poly.type
_entity_poly.pdbx_seq_one_letter_code
_entity_poly.pdbx_strand_id
1 'polypeptide(L)'
;MQKGSWRGFKGNDHEEKDFIFVVEKTRDELTRTEFKILLVQGNNEESKTELRMKGCPFRRACTIYKGDSVVAETSLMYKLGIGKAFVPRSRFRVTIFPGFSDHGLIASLIVIYFDGRKLWI
;
A
#
# COMPACT_ATOMS: atom_id res chain seq x y z
N MET A 1 17.64 -9.31 8.74
CA MET A 1 16.35 -8.60 8.57
C MET A 1 16.61 -7.31 7.82
N GLN A 2 16.25 -7.22 6.54
CA GLN A 2 16.45 -5.99 5.77
C GLN A 2 15.45 -4.93 6.27
N LYS A 3 15.94 -3.73 6.62
CA LYS A 3 15.08 -2.61 7.01
C LYS A 3 14.19 -2.25 5.80
N GLY A 4 12.89 -2.51 5.89
CA GLY A 4 11.92 -2.11 4.85
C GLY A 4 11.47 -3.21 3.88
N SER A 5 11.41 -4.47 4.32
CA SER A 5 10.71 -5.54 3.59
C SER A 5 9.62 -6.17 4.45
N TRP A 6 8.47 -6.45 3.84
CA TRP A 6 7.33 -7.11 4.47
C TRP A 6 6.92 -8.32 3.65
N ARG A 7 6.45 -9.37 4.32
CA ARG A 7 5.88 -10.57 3.69
C ARG A 7 4.46 -10.76 4.19
N GLY A 8 3.52 -10.96 3.29
CA GLY A 8 2.13 -11.29 3.58
C GLY A 8 1.89 -12.79 3.43
N PHE A 9 1.22 -13.37 4.42
CA PHE A 9 0.87 -14.79 4.47
C PHE A 9 -0.65 -14.94 4.56
N LYS A 10 -1.17 -16.07 4.08
CA LYS A 10 -2.58 -16.44 4.15
C LYS A 10 -2.87 -17.06 5.51
N GLY A 11 -3.94 -16.61 6.16
CA GLY A 11 -4.35 -17.17 7.45
C GLY A 11 -3.39 -16.80 8.58
N ASN A 12 -3.27 -17.67 9.59
CA ASN A 12 -2.47 -17.43 10.80
C ASN A 12 -1.13 -18.18 10.78
N ASP A 13 -0.88 -18.95 9.72
CA ASP A 13 0.32 -19.77 9.60
C ASP A 13 1.41 -19.02 8.83
N HIS A 14 2.65 -19.23 9.26
CA HIS A 14 3.84 -18.64 8.63
C HIS A 14 4.52 -19.63 7.67
N GLU A 15 3.79 -20.64 7.19
CA GLU A 15 4.33 -21.64 6.27
C GLU A 15 4.56 -21.05 4.87
N GLU A 16 5.58 -21.55 4.17
CA GLU A 16 5.94 -21.09 2.81
C GLU A 16 4.81 -21.33 1.79
N LYS A 17 3.94 -22.30 2.05
CA LYS A 17 2.75 -22.64 1.25
C LYS A 17 1.67 -21.55 1.30
N ASP A 18 1.72 -20.68 2.30
CA ASP A 18 0.75 -19.60 2.51
C ASP A 18 1.29 -18.23 2.11
N PHE A 19 2.47 -18.15 1.49
CA PHE A 19 3.05 -16.89 1.07
C PHE A 19 2.26 -16.24 -0.08
N ILE A 20 1.71 -15.04 0.16
CA ILE A 20 0.87 -14.31 -0.82
C ILE A 20 1.67 -13.23 -1.55
N PHE A 21 2.48 -12.44 -0.83
CA PHE A 21 3.21 -11.33 -1.44
C PHE A 21 4.43 -10.88 -0.62
N VAL A 22 5.42 -10.31 -1.31
CA VAL A 22 6.50 -9.52 -0.69
C VAL A 22 6.37 -8.06 -1.10
N VAL A 23 6.64 -7.18 -0.14
CA VAL A 23 6.77 -5.74 -0.33
C VAL A 23 8.19 -5.35 -0.02
N GLU A 24 8.84 -4.65 -0.93
CA GLU A 24 10.18 -4.10 -0.77
C GLU A 24 10.12 -2.59 -0.89
N LYS A 25 10.60 -1.89 0.13
CA LYS A 25 10.74 -0.44 0.08
C LYS A 25 11.93 -0.08 -0.79
N THR A 26 11.66 0.57 -1.93
CA THR A 26 12.70 0.99 -2.88
C THR A 26 13.16 2.42 -2.65
N ARG A 27 12.32 3.26 -2.05
CA ARG A 27 12.65 4.66 -1.70
C ARG A 27 11.96 5.07 -0.41
N ASP A 28 12.70 5.74 0.49
CA ASP A 28 12.17 6.21 1.78
C ASP A 28 12.60 7.65 2.11
N GLU A 29 11.84 8.62 1.60
CA GLU A 29 11.99 10.04 1.93
C GLU A 29 10.74 10.55 2.66
N LEU A 30 10.86 11.70 3.33
CA LEU A 30 9.75 12.33 4.04
C LEU A 30 8.55 12.60 3.11
N THR A 31 8.84 13.11 1.92
CA THR A 31 7.85 13.53 0.91
C THR A 31 7.64 12.50 -0.20
N ARG A 32 8.47 11.46 -0.29
CA ARG A 32 8.38 10.45 -1.34
C ARG A 32 8.77 9.07 -0.82
N THR A 33 7.83 8.13 -0.84
CA THR A 33 8.08 6.73 -0.52
C THR A 33 7.57 5.85 -1.64
N GLU A 34 8.38 4.87 -2.01
CA GLU A 34 8.08 3.91 -3.07
C GLU A 34 8.29 2.49 -2.58
N PHE A 35 7.41 1.61 -3.04
CA PHE A 35 7.47 0.18 -2.83
C PHE A 35 7.34 -0.56 -4.14
N LYS A 36 8.09 -1.66 -4.23
CA LYS A 36 7.88 -2.74 -5.19
C LYS A 36 7.14 -3.86 -4.49
N ILE A 37 6.10 -4.40 -5.12
CA ILE A 37 5.29 -5.48 -4.57
C ILE A 37 5.30 -6.62 -5.58
N LEU A 38 5.63 -7.82 -5.11
CA LEU A 38 5.59 -9.03 -5.91
C LEU A 38 4.53 -9.95 -5.32
N LEU A 39 3.49 -10.23 -6.11
CA LEU A 39 2.44 -11.18 -5.76
C LEU A 39 2.84 -12.57 -6.25
N VAL A 40 2.70 -13.55 -5.35
CA VAL A 40 2.90 -14.96 -5.69
C VAL A 40 1.52 -15.58 -5.85
N GLN A 41 1.18 -15.95 -7.08
CA GLN A 41 -0.09 -16.57 -7.41
C GLN A 41 0.17 -18.01 -7.86
N GLY A 42 -0.06 -18.97 -6.97
CA GLY A 42 0.05 -20.40 -7.24
C GLY A 42 1.50 -20.93 -7.39
N ASN A 43 1.61 -22.24 -7.63
CA ASN A 43 2.90 -22.97 -7.70
C ASN A 43 3.70 -22.73 -9.00
N ASN A 44 3.23 -21.89 -9.93
CA ASN A 44 3.94 -21.60 -11.17
C ASN A 44 4.71 -20.29 -11.04
N GLU A 45 6.04 -20.38 -11.12
CA GLU A 45 6.97 -19.24 -11.02
C GLU A 45 6.78 -18.19 -12.13
N GLU A 46 6.09 -18.52 -13.22
CA GLU A 46 5.86 -17.66 -14.38
C GLU A 46 4.74 -16.62 -14.22
N SER A 47 3.84 -16.75 -13.23
CA SER A 47 2.72 -15.80 -13.03
C SER A 47 2.94 -14.81 -11.88
N LYS A 48 4.18 -14.34 -11.68
CA LYS A 48 4.47 -13.29 -10.70
C LYS A 48 3.90 -11.95 -11.20
N THR A 49 2.89 -11.44 -10.50
CA THR A 49 2.33 -10.11 -10.78
C THR A 49 3.12 -9.07 -9.98
N GLU A 50 3.73 -8.11 -10.69
CA GLU A 50 4.39 -6.97 -10.06
C GLU A 50 3.42 -5.78 -9.95
N LEU A 51 3.35 -5.20 -8.75
CA LEU A 51 2.71 -3.91 -8.51
C LEU A 51 3.75 -2.89 -8.05
N ARG A 52 3.50 -1.62 -8.37
CA ARG A 52 4.30 -0.49 -7.91
C ARG A 52 3.45 0.42 -7.06
N MET A 53 3.96 0.84 -5.92
CA MET A 53 3.28 1.80 -5.06
C MET A 53 4.18 3.00 -4.84
N LYS A 54 3.67 4.21 -5.11
CA LYS A 54 4.42 5.45 -4.93
C LYS A 54 3.55 6.52 -4.31
N GLY A 55 4.13 7.41 -3.52
CA GLY A 55 3.37 8.47 -2.89
C GLY A 55 4.16 9.35 -1.94
N CYS A 56 3.44 10.19 -1.22
CA CYS A 56 3.92 11.07 -0.17
C CYS A 56 3.25 10.69 1.17
N PRO A 57 3.95 10.02 2.09
CA PRO A 57 3.34 9.64 3.38
C PRO A 57 2.93 10.83 4.23
N PHE A 58 3.67 11.94 4.16
CA PHE A 58 3.31 13.19 4.85
C PHE A 58 1.94 13.73 4.41
N ARG A 59 1.59 13.56 3.13
CA ARG A 59 0.30 13.94 2.56
C ARG A 59 -0.72 12.80 2.57
N ARG A 60 -0.45 11.68 3.25
CA ARG A 60 -1.29 10.48 3.27
C ARG A 60 -1.83 10.13 1.88
N ALA A 61 -0.96 10.25 0.89
CA ALA A 61 -1.29 10.11 -0.52
C ALA A 61 -0.33 9.08 -1.11
N CYS A 62 -0.88 8.04 -1.70
CA CYS A 62 -0.15 7.00 -2.40
C CYS A 62 -1.03 6.40 -3.47
N THR A 63 -0.41 5.91 -4.53
CA THR A 63 -1.10 5.30 -5.66
C THR A 63 -0.44 3.96 -5.94
N ILE A 64 -1.28 2.95 -6.12
CA ILE A 64 -0.91 1.57 -6.46
C ILE A 64 -1.15 1.39 -7.96
N TYR A 65 -0.13 0.90 -8.66
CA TYR A 65 -0.10 0.72 -10.10
C TYR A 65 0.10 -0.76 -10.43
N LYS A 66 -0.59 -1.22 -11.46
CA LYS A 66 -0.34 -2.48 -12.16
C LYS A 66 0.02 -2.16 -13.60
N GLY A 67 1.31 -2.25 -13.94
CA GLY A 67 1.83 -1.67 -15.18
C GLY A 67 1.52 -0.17 -15.25
N ASP A 68 0.84 0.25 -16.30
CA ASP A 68 0.43 1.65 -16.52
C ASP A 68 -0.97 1.98 -15.96
N SER A 69 -1.67 0.99 -15.39
CA SER A 69 -3.03 1.16 -14.85
C SER A 69 -2.99 1.48 -13.35
N VAL A 70 -3.83 2.42 -12.92
CA VAL A 70 -4.04 2.73 -11.49
C VAL A 70 -5.04 1.73 -10.91
N VAL A 71 -4.63 1.04 -9.85
CA VAL A 71 -5.44 0.06 -9.12
C VAL A 71 -6.17 0.71 -7.95
N ALA A 72 -5.45 1.51 -7.18
CA ALA A 72 -6.00 2.22 -6.03
C ALA A 72 -5.20 3.48 -5.75
N GLU A 73 -5.84 4.47 -5.14
CA GLU A 73 -5.17 5.68 -4.67
C GLU A 73 -5.71 6.12 -3.32
N THR A 74 -4.86 6.81 -2.56
CA THR A 74 -5.25 7.48 -1.33
C THR A 74 -5.12 8.99 -1.48
N SER A 75 -6.05 9.71 -0.86
CA SER A 75 -6.05 11.18 -0.86
C SER A 75 -6.47 11.73 0.50
N LEU A 76 -5.79 12.79 0.95
CA LEU A 76 -6.21 13.57 2.11
C LEU A 76 -7.59 14.18 1.86
N MET A 77 -8.47 14.08 2.84
CA MET A 77 -9.78 14.74 2.81
C MET A 77 -9.69 16.21 3.25
N TYR A 78 -8.75 16.99 2.70
CA TYR A 78 -8.61 18.42 3.07
C TYR A 78 -9.71 19.32 2.48
N LYS A 79 -10.41 18.86 1.43
CA LYS A 79 -11.48 19.62 0.74
C LYS A 79 -12.89 19.43 1.32
N LEU A 80 -13.10 18.45 2.21
CA LEU A 80 -14.41 18.20 2.84
C LEU A 80 -14.57 18.89 4.20
N GLY A 81 -13.64 19.78 4.55
CA GLY A 81 -13.80 20.66 5.71
C GLY A 81 -14.94 21.65 5.47
N ILE A 82 -16.16 21.24 5.81
CA ILE A 82 -17.27 22.16 6.07
C ILE A 82 -16.80 23.06 7.22
N GLY A 83 -16.35 24.28 6.90
CA GLY A 83 -16.02 25.34 7.84
C GLY A 83 -14.79 25.08 8.73
N LYS A 84 -13.60 25.54 8.32
CA LYS A 84 -12.42 25.83 9.18
C LYS A 84 -11.96 24.76 10.21
N ALA A 85 -12.47 23.53 10.17
CA ALA A 85 -12.08 22.49 11.11
C ALA A 85 -10.79 21.79 10.64
N PHE A 86 -9.80 21.70 11.53
CA PHE A 86 -8.59 20.92 11.31
C PHE A 86 -8.97 19.45 11.10
N VAL A 87 -8.82 18.94 9.88
CA VAL A 87 -9.04 17.53 9.56
C VAL A 87 -7.78 16.76 9.99
N PRO A 88 -7.86 15.84 10.96
CA PRO A 88 -6.71 15.06 11.39
C PRO A 88 -6.06 14.33 10.21
N ARG A 89 -4.73 14.23 10.19
CA ARG A 89 -4.02 13.48 9.14
C ARG A 89 -4.33 11.98 9.14
N SER A 90 -5.05 11.46 10.15
CA SER A 90 -5.57 10.09 10.14
C SER A 90 -6.79 9.91 9.23
N ARG A 91 -7.44 11.01 8.79
CA ARG A 91 -8.62 10.98 7.92
C ARG A 91 -8.20 11.13 6.45
N PHE A 92 -8.09 10.01 5.77
CA PHE A 92 -7.86 9.97 4.32
C PHE A 92 -8.86 9.03 3.67
N ARG A 93 -9.11 9.24 2.37
CA ARG A 93 -9.96 8.38 1.56
C ARG A 93 -9.09 7.42 0.77
N VAL A 94 -9.56 6.18 0.65
CA VAL A 94 -9.03 5.20 -0.29
C VAL A 94 -10.04 5.07 -1.43
N THR A 95 -9.57 5.20 -2.66
CA THR A 95 -10.34 4.96 -3.87
C THR A 95 -9.77 3.73 -4.56
N ILE A 96 -10.60 2.70 -4.74
CA ILE A 96 -10.24 1.47 -5.42
C ILE A 96 -10.93 1.49 -6.79
N PHE A 97 -10.14 1.37 -7.85
CA PHE A 97 -10.66 1.38 -9.22
C PHE A 97 -11.13 -0.01 -9.63
N PRO A 98 -12.18 -0.11 -10.47
CA PRO A 98 -12.65 -1.39 -10.97
C PRO A 98 -11.56 -2.11 -11.79
N GLY A 99 -11.57 -3.44 -11.78
CA GLY A 99 -10.62 -4.28 -12.52
C GLY A 99 -9.53 -4.94 -11.66
N PHE A 100 -9.46 -4.61 -10.37
CA PHE A 100 -8.64 -5.34 -9.40
C PHE A 100 -9.53 -5.94 -8.30
N SER A 101 -9.49 -7.25 -8.12
CA SER A 101 -10.45 -7.98 -7.28
C SER A 101 -10.05 -8.10 -5.82
N ASP A 102 -8.76 -8.01 -5.50
CA ASP A 102 -8.26 -8.27 -4.15
C ASP A 102 -8.20 -7.00 -3.29
N HIS A 103 -9.32 -6.73 -2.62
CA HIS A 103 -9.46 -5.61 -1.69
C HIS A 103 -8.65 -5.81 -0.39
N GLY A 104 -8.44 -7.06 0.04
CA GLY A 104 -7.69 -7.40 1.25
C GLY A 104 -6.20 -7.12 1.08
N LEU A 105 -5.65 -7.42 -0.09
CA LEU A 105 -4.31 -7.04 -0.48
C LEU A 105 -4.14 -5.52 -0.51
N ILE A 106 -5.08 -4.77 -1.12
CA ILE A 106 -5.02 -3.30 -1.14
C ILE A 106 -4.99 -2.73 0.28
N ALA A 107 -5.87 -3.22 1.16
CA ALA A 107 -5.91 -2.79 2.55
C ALA A 107 -4.57 -3.07 3.27
N SER A 108 -4.00 -4.26 3.08
CA SER A 108 -2.70 -4.65 3.63
C SER A 108 -1.57 -3.73 3.15
N LEU A 109 -1.53 -3.40 1.86
CA LEU A 109 -0.51 -2.50 1.30
C LEU A 109 -0.63 -1.09 1.87
N ILE A 110 -1.84 -0.59 2.10
CA ILE A 110 -2.08 0.72 2.72
C ILE A 110 -1.58 0.73 4.17
N VAL A 111 -1.84 -0.35 4.93
CA VAL A 111 -1.31 -0.50 6.30
C VAL A 111 0.21 -0.47 6.28
N ILE A 112 0.85 -1.28 5.44
CA ILE A 112 2.32 -1.33 5.30
C ILE A 112 2.89 0.04 4.91
N TYR A 113 2.25 0.75 3.97
CA TYR A 113 2.71 2.05 3.50
C TYR A 113 2.75 3.11 4.62
N PHE A 114 1.81 3.03 5.56
CA PHE A 114 1.69 3.97 6.67
C PHE A 114 2.27 3.46 8.00
N ASP A 115 2.74 2.21 8.03
CA ASP A 115 3.36 1.58 9.19
C ASP A 115 4.64 2.30 9.64
N GLY A 116 4.87 2.35 10.95
CA GLY A 116 6.05 2.98 11.56
C GLY A 116 6.12 4.52 11.49
N ARG A 117 5.25 5.19 10.72
CA ARG A 117 5.21 6.66 10.62
C ARG A 117 4.30 7.22 11.73
N LYS A 118 4.87 7.47 12.93
CA LYS A 118 4.24 8.20 14.06
C LYS A 118 3.96 9.69 13.76
N LEU A 119 3.52 10.02 12.56
CA LEU A 119 2.95 11.34 12.23
C LEU A 119 1.48 11.33 12.67
N TRP A 120 1.29 11.18 13.99
CA TRP A 120 0.03 11.34 14.72
C TRP A 120 -0.07 12.79 15.20
N ILE A 121 -0.16 13.71 14.25
CA ILE A 121 -0.64 15.09 14.47
C ILE A 121 -1.36 15.51 13.19
#